data_AF-A0A8W8MVN7-F1
#
_entry.id   AF-A0A8W8MVN7-F1
#
_cell.length_a   1.000
_cell.length_b   1.000
_cell.length_c   1.000
_cell.angle_alpha   90.00
_cell.angle_beta   90.00
_cell.angle_gamma   90.00
#
_symmetry.space_group_name_H-M   'P 1'
#
loop_
_entity.id
_entity.type
_entity.pdbx_description
1 polymer ?
#
loop_
_entity_poly.entity_id
_entity_poly.type
_entity_poly.pdbx_seq_one_letter_code
_entity_poly.pdbx_strand_id
1 'polypeptide(L)'
;PSQPVAVFVHGGGWRRGDKDTWRHFVFQDVNFLAAFFYWCYGLYGNVGKEFARRGIPCIVTSYPLTKLKTPWLLLEMATSYFGSVIFCGILLFMIFISVFVIDFLTGLIFITVFPRQRFSITVSDVLTVYLVFVNLVTLFVISIQRSKHGLQTHHVIALWAVLLGHLFAVILLEHSLLSLWMFSFLTVQGTLLQLNLRSEDYTHDDQLTALSKCIKKVVDIGQETRYYDYNSLFLIGHSAGGHLCSLIALRPDVLASAGVESTSIKGVVAISAVLQVEKLNTPALRPLYLHPTFGKDPDDWSSACPMSRLQNKEYSDLPNFLVITAEKDWHLHHEAAMFAEELGGRDAHRGSVVFPRTTHLSIICNFDRECEVLNTSVANQCVQFIQQTYDAEQTSTTCALQRNRGNVT
;
A
#
# COMPACT_ATOMS: atom_id res chain seq x y z
N PRO A 1 6.21 -31.30 10.94
CA PRO A 1 6.60 -30.63 9.68
C PRO A 1 6.60 -29.12 9.86
N SER A 2 7.64 -28.44 9.38
CA SER A 2 7.66 -26.97 9.29
C SER A 2 6.59 -26.51 8.29
N GLN A 3 5.83 -25.47 8.62
CA GLN A 3 4.77 -24.93 7.77
C GLN A 3 5.35 -24.20 6.55
N PRO A 4 4.65 -24.12 5.39
CA PRO A 4 5.05 -23.23 4.29
C PRO A 4 4.99 -21.77 4.72
N VAL A 5 5.65 -20.88 3.97
CA VAL A 5 5.72 -19.45 4.29
C VAL A 5 5.07 -18.59 3.21
N ALA A 6 4.23 -17.63 3.62
CA ALA A 6 3.62 -16.65 2.75
C ALA A 6 4.41 -15.33 2.76
N VAL A 7 4.72 -14.78 1.58
CA VAL A 7 5.30 -13.44 1.42
C VAL A 7 4.27 -12.55 0.75
N PHE A 8 3.73 -11.60 1.52
CA PHE A 8 2.74 -10.66 1.04
C PHE A 8 3.36 -9.34 0.57
N VAL A 9 3.04 -8.92 -0.65
CA VAL A 9 3.49 -7.68 -1.29
C VAL A 9 2.30 -6.74 -1.50
N HIS A 10 2.40 -5.54 -0.95
CA HIS A 10 1.31 -4.57 -0.97
C HIS A 10 1.07 -3.94 -2.35
N GLY A 11 -0.16 -3.47 -2.58
CA GLY A 11 -0.52 -2.65 -3.73
C GLY A 11 -0.19 -1.16 -3.54
N GLY A 12 -0.87 -0.31 -4.32
CA GLY A 12 -0.67 1.15 -4.30
C GLY A 12 -0.03 1.71 -5.58
N GLY A 13 -0.16 0.98 -6.69
CA GLY A 13 0.24 1.44 -8.01
C GLY A 13 1.73 1.75 -8.12
N TRP A 14 2.59 0.92 -7.51
CA TRP A 14 4.06 1.02 -7.49
C TRP A 14 4.65 2.31 -6.91
N ARG A 15 3.80 3.17 -6.35
CA ARG A 15 4.15 4.52 -5.95
C ARG A 15 3.75 4.85 -4.52
N ARG A 16 2.80 4.10 -3.99
CA ARG A 16 2.27 4.26 -2.64
C ARG A 16 2.20 2.92 -1.95
N GLY A 17 2.18 2.97 -0.63
CA GLY A 17 1.99 1.80 0.20
C GLY A 17 3.09 1.64 1.24
N ASP A 18 2.76 0.86 2.24
CA ASP A 18 3.59 0.45 3.37
C ASP A 18 2.98 -0.86 3.86
N LYS A 19 3.73 -1.66 4.62
CA LYS A 19 3.20 -2.85 5.30
C LYS A 19 1.99 -2.53 6.18
N ASP A 20 1.92 -1.30 6.69
CA ASP A 20 0.71 -0.71 7.27
C ASP A 20 0.34 0.56 6.47
N THR A 21 -0.56 0.43 5.49
CA THR A 21 -0.84 1.48 4.47
C THR A 21 -1.05 2.88 5.03
N TRP A 22 -1.74 3.00 6.17
CA TRP A 22 -2.03 4.30 6.79
C TRP A 22 -0.76 5.09 7.11
N ARG A 23 0.37 4.42 7.39
CA ARG A 23 1.66 5.06 7.68
C ARG A 23 2.17 5.85 6.48
N HIS A 24 1.96 5.35 5.27
CA HIS A 24 2.31 6.08 4.05
C HIS A 24 1.51 7.40 3.98
N PHE A 25 0.21 7.35 4.23
CA PHE A 25 -0.64 8.54 4.16
C PHE A 25 -0.42 9.54 5.30
N VAL A 26 -0.03 9.10 6.49
CA VAL A 26 0.35 10.05 7.57
C VAL A 26 1.71 10.67 7.30
N PHE A 27 2.69 9.87 6.88
CA PHE A 27 4.10 10.27 6.94
C PHE A 27 4.73 10.63 5.60
N GLN A 28 4.06 10.38 4.47
CA GLN A 28 4.61 10.69 3.15
C GLN A 28 3.67 11.64 2.41
N ASP A 29 2.42 11.22 2.20
CA ASP A 29 1.43 12.04 1.48
C ASP A 29 0.82 13.14 2.35
N VAL A 30 0.85 12.97 3.68
CA VAL A 30 0.17 13.80 4.68
C VAL A 30 -1.31 14.06 4.33
N ASN A 31 -2.04 12.96 4.15
CA ASN A 31 -3.47 12.90 3.91
C ASN A 31 -4.16 12.22 5.09
N PHE A 32 -4.63 12.99 6.07
CA PHE A 32 -5.18 12.43 7.31
C PHE A 32 -6.50 11.69 7.12
N LEU A 33 -7.32 12.09 6.14
CA LEU A 33 -8.56 11.37 5.82
C LEU A 33 -8.27 9.97 5.27
N ALA A 34 -7.37 9.90 4.29
CA ALA A 34 -6.94 8.61 3.73
C ALA A 34 -6.28 7.74 4.81
N ALA A 35 -5.36 8.32 5.60
CA ALA A 35 -4.72 7.63 6.70
C ALA A 35 -5.74 7.04 7.69
N PHE A 36 -6.72 7.83 8.13
CA PHE A 36 -7.78 7.37 9.02
C PHE A 36 -8.58 6.22 8.41
N PHE A 37 -9.00 6.35 7.15
CA PHE A 37 -9.70 5.30 6.43
C PHE A 37 -8.90 3.99 6.43
N TYR A 38 -7.63 4.03 5.99
CA TYR A 38 -6.78 2.84 5.94
C TYR A 38 -6.46 2.26 7.31
N TRP A 39 -6.39 3.10 8.33
CA TRP A 39 -6.18 2.69 9.72
C TRP A 39 -7.40 1.93 10.25
N CYS A 40 -8.63 2.40 9.99
CA CYS A 40 -9.86 1.70 10.40
C CYS A 40 -9.96 0.28 9.85
N TYR A 41 -9.51 0.04 8.62
CA TYR A 41 -9.47 -1.30 8.01
C TYR A 41 -8.20 -2.09 8.36
N GLY A 42 -7.19 -1.45 8.96
CA GLY A 42 -5.87 -2.06 9.18
C GLY A 42 -5.23 -2.57 7.89
N LEU A 43 -5.37 -1.84 6.78
CA LEU A 43 -5.06 -2.35 5.45
C LEU A 43 -3.60 -2.84 5.32
N TYR A 44 -3.46 -4.07 4.80
CA TYR A 44 -2.27 -4.92 4.68
C TYR A 44 -1.75 -5.51 5.99
N GLY A 45 -1.84 -4.77 7.10
CA GLY A 45 -1.62 -5.33 8.44
C GLY A 45 -2.66 -6.42 8.79
N ASN A 46 -3.87 -6.33 8.23
CA ASN A 46 -4.92 -7.35 8.34
C ASN A 46 -4.48 -8.67 7.70
N VAL A 47 -3.85 -8.65 6.51
CA VAL A 47 -3.41 -9.86 5.80
C VAL A 47 -2.46 -10.71 6.65
N GLY A 48 -1.42 -10.09 7.22
CA GLY A 48 -0.46 -10.81 8.07
C GLY A 48 -1.12 -11.41 9.32
N LYS A 49 -2.06 -10.68 9.95
CA LYS A 49 -2.84 -11.17 11.09
C LYS A 49 -3.69 -12.39 10.72
N GLU A 50 -4.30 -12.39 9.53
CA GLU A 50 -5.16 -13.48 9.09
C GLU A 50 -4.41 -14.76 8.76
N PHE A 51 -3.23 -14.67 8.15
CA PHE A 51 -2.37 -15.84 7.96
C PHE A 51 -1.84 -16.38 9.29
N ALA A 52 -1.39 -15.49 10.19
CA ALA A 52 -0.91 -15.89 11.51
C ALA A 52 -2.00 -16.59 12.34
N ARG A 53 -3.25 -16.12 12.28
CA ARG A 53 -4.41 -16.77 12.93
C ARG A 53 -4.67 -18.19 12.44
N ARG A 54 -4.30 -18.48 11.19
CA ARG A 54 -4.45 -19.80 10.55
C ARG A 54 -3.20 -20.66 10.63
N GLY A 55 -2.18 -20.21 11.38
CA GLY A 55 -0.94 -20.95 11.58
C GLY A 55 0.02 -20.93 10.38
N ILE A 56 -0.20 -20.02 9.41
CA ILE A 56 0.71 -19.82 8.28
C ILE A 56 1.64 -18.65 8.59
N PRO A 57 2.96 -18.87 8.73
CA PRO A 57 3.95 -17.81 8.82
C PRO A 57 3.83 -16.86 7.63
N CYS A 58 3.69 -15.56 7.90
CA CYS A 58 3.51 -14.55 6.86
C CYS A 58 4.45 -13.36 7.06
N ILE A 59 5.15 -12.99 6.00
CA ILE A 59 5.96 -11.78 5.93
C ILE A 59 5.22 -10.76 5.08
N VAL A 60 4.84 -9.64 5.68
CA VAL A 60 4.29 -8.48 4.96
C VAL A 60 5.45 -7.53 4.66
N THR A 61 5.79 -7.40 3.38
CA THR A 61 6.97 -6.62 2.94
C THR A 61 6.59 -5.34 2.22
N SER A 62 7.57 -4.44 2.10
CA SER A 62 7.51 -3.22 1.32
C SER A 62 8.63 -3.19 0.29
N TYR A 63 8.42 -2.41 -0.77
CA TYR A 63 9.37 -2.20 -1.86
C TYR A 63 9.55 -0.70 -2.13
N PRO A 64 10.67 -0.28 -2.73
CA PRO A 64 10.92 1.11 -3.10
C PRO A 64 9.82 1.68 -4.01
N LEU A 65 9.49 2.96 -3.87
CA LEU A 65 8.32 3.54 -4.55
C LEU A 65 8.75 4.50 -5.67
N THR A 66 8.12 4.36 -6.82
CA THR A 66 8.31 5.29 -7.96
C THR A 66 7.59 6.61 -7.69
N LYS A 67 8.02 7.70 -8.35
CA LYS A 67 7.46 9.03 -8.10
C LYS A 67 6.72 9.65 -9.27
N LEU A 68 5.72 10.45 -8.95
CA LEU A 68 5.14 11.36 -9.91
C LEU A 68 6.11 12.45 -10.33
N LYS A 69 6.06 12.74 -11.63
CA LYS A 69 6.68 13.94 -12.20
C LYS A 69 5.68 15.11 -12.13
N THR A 70 6.21 16.34 -12.07
CA THR A 70 5.42 17.57 -12.22
C THR A 70 4.71 17.56 -13.58
N PRO A 71 3.40 17.88 -13.69
CA PRO A 71 2.52 18.54 -12.71
C PRO A 71 1.73 17.62 -11.77
N TRP A 72 1.75 16.30 -11.98
CA TRP A 72 0.87 15.36 -11.26
C TRP A 72 1.16 15.29 -9.77
N LEU A 73 2.42 15.50 -9.38
CA LEU A 73 2.80 15.62 -7.97
C LEU A 73 2.05 16.76 -7.26
N LEU A 74 1.87 17.91 -7.92
CA LEU A 74 1.15 19.04 -7.33
C LEU A 74 -0.34 18.73 -7.15
N LEU A 75 -0.94 18.03 -8.12
CA LEU A 75 -2.33 17.58 -8.01
C LEU A 75 -2.50 16.62 -6.83
N GLU A 76 -1.57 15.68 -6.66
CA GLU A 76 -1.57 14.76 -5.53
C GLU A 76 -1.46 15.50 -4.19
N MET A 77 -0.49 16.40 -4.05
CA MET A 77 -0.34 17.22 -2.85
C MET A 77 -1.60 18.03 -2.54
N ALA A 78 -2.25 18.59 -3.57
CA ALA A 78 -3.51 19.30 -3.40
C ALA A 78 -4.61 18.36 -2.86
N THR A 79 -4.76 17.16 -3.43
CA THR A 79 -5.74 16.18 -2.93
C THR A 79 -5.45 15.73 -1.50
N SER A 80 -4.18 15.57 -1.13
CA SER A 80 -3.78 15.25 0.25
C SER A 80 -4.09 16.37 1.22
N TYR A 81 -3.84 17.62 0.83
CA TYR A 81 -4.21 18.78 1.63
C TYR A 81 -5.73 18.85 1.86
N PHE A 82 -6.54 18.68 0.80
CA PHE A 82 -8.00 18.64 0.94
C PHE A 82 -8.48 17.52 1.86
N GLY A 83 -7.90 16.31 1.76
CA GLY A 83 -8.20 15.22 2.69
C GLY A 83 -7.90 15.59 4.14
N SER A 84 -6.74 16.21 4.39
CA SER A 84 -6.35 16.66 5.73
C SER A 84 -7.24 17.77 6.27
N VAL A 85 -7.66 18.71 5.42
CA VAL A 85 -8.68 19.72 5.77
C VAL A 85 -9.94 18.99 6.25
N ILE A 86 -10.58 18.17 5.40
CA ILE A 86 -11.83 17.47 5.74
C ILE A 86 -11.71 16.71 7.08
N PHE A 87 -10.64 15.94 7.27
CA PHE A 87 -10.42 15.17 8.50
C PHE A 87 -10.32 16.06 9.75
N CYS A 88 -9.49 17.11 9.71
CA CYS A 88 -9.36 18.04 10.83
C CYS A 88 -10.68 18.78 11.11
N GLY A 89 -11.51 19.01 10.08
CA GLY A 89 -12.83 19.63 10.23
C GLY A 89 -13.79 18.73 10.99
N ILE A 90 -13.83 17.44 10.66
CA ILE A 90 -14.61 16.43 11.40
C ILE A 90 -14.16 16.38 12.87
N LEU A 91 -12.85 16.37 13.12
CA LEU A 91 -12.30 16.33 14.48
C LEU A 91 -12.68 17.57 15.29
N LEU A 92 -12.52 18.77 14.72
CA LEU A 92 -12.90 20.01 15.39
C LEU A 92 -14.41 20.08 15.66
N PHE A 93 -15.24 19.59 14.73
CA PHE A 93 -16.68 19.52 14.93
C PHE A 93 -17.04 18.58 16.10
N MET A 94 -16.40 17.41 16.20
CA MET A 94 -16.59 16.51 17.34
C MET A 94 -16.15 17.14 18.67
N ILE A 95 -15.04 17.86 18.68
CA ILE A 95 -14.58 18.60 19.87
C ILE A 95 -15.60 19.69 20.25
N PHE A 96 -16.08 20.45 19.27
CA PHE A 96 -17.07 21.51 19.50
C PHE A 96 -18.37 20.96 20.09
N ILE A 97 -18.90 19.86 19.54
CA ILE A 97 -20.07 19.17 20.12
C ILE A 97 -19.79 18.72 21.54
N SER A 98 -18.60 18.15 21.79
CA SER A 98 -18.24 17.67 23.12
C SER A 98 -18.20 18.81 24.14
N VAL A 99 -17.58 19.94 23.78
CA VAL A 99 -17.55 21.16 24.61
C VAL A 99 -18.97 21.69 24.83
N PHE A 100 -19.80 21.74 23.79
CA PHE A 100 -21.19 22.17 23.89
C PHE A 100 -22.01 21.28 24.82
N VAL A 101 -21.86 19.96 24.74
CA VAL A 101 -22.56 19.02 25.62
C VAL A 101 -22.09 19.19 27.07
N ILE A 102 -20.78 19.33 27.30
CA ILE A 102 -20.23 19.58 28.64
C ILE A 102 -20.79 20.89 29.20
N ASP A 103 -20.80 21.95 28.39
CA ASP A 103 -21.34 23.25 28.81
C ASP A 103 -22.85 23.19 29.08
N PHE A 104 -23.63 22.52 28.22
CA PHE A 104 -25.06 22.29 28.45
C PHE A 104 -25.34 21.56 29.77
N LEU A 105 -24.49 20.59 30.13
CA LEU A 105 -24.65 19.80 31.35
C LEU A 105 -24.13 20.53 32.60
N THR A 106 -23.13 21.40 32.48
CA THR A 106 -22.41 21.98 33.62
C THR A 106 -22.64 23.47 33.84
N GLY A 107 -23.09 24.20 32.81
CA GLY A 107 -23.23 25.66 32.79
C GLY A 107 -21.93 26.44 32.99
N LEU A 108 -20.77 25.78 33.01
CA LEU A 108 -19.50 26.35 33.48
C LEU A 108 -18.74 27.12 32.40
N ILE A 109 -18.86 26.77 31.12
CA ILE A 109 -17.97 27.26 30.05
C ILE A 109 -18.51 28.56 29.43
N PHE A 110 -19.81 28.64 29.16
CA PHE A 110 -20.43 29.82 28.54
C PHE A 110 -20.34 31.07 29.43
N ILE A 111 -20.49 30.90 30.75
CA ILE A 111 -20.48 31.99 31.74
C ILE A 111 -19.06 32.52 31.97
N THR A 112 -18.04 31.66 31.87
CA THR A 112 -16.64 32.01 32.19
C THR A 112 -15.82 32.45 30.98
N VAL A 113 -16.07 31.91 29.78
CA VAL A 113 -15.25 32.14 28.58
C VAL A 113 -15.80 33.24 27.67
N PHE A 114 -17.11 33.50 27.68
CA PHE A 114 -17.74 34.56 26.88
C PHE A 114 -18.30 35.71 27.72
N PRO A 115 -17.49 36.44 28.52
CA PRO A 115 -17.96 37.65 29.17
C PRO A 115 -18.14 38.75 28.10
N ARG A 116 -19.38 38.95 27.61
CA ARG A 116 -19.87 40.12 26.84
C ARG A 116 -18.82 40.89 26.01
N GLN A 117 -17.97 40.23 25.24
CA GLN A 117 -17.08 40.90 24.30
C GLN A 117 -17.69 40.85 22.89
N ARG A 118 -18.00 42.02 22.35
CA ARG A 118 -18.53 42.20 20.99
C ARG A 118 -17.38 42.12 19.99
N PHE A 119 -16.90 40.92 19.69
CA PHE A 119 -16.09 40.69 18.49
C PHE A 119 -17.01 40.30 17.34
N SER A 120 -17.03 41.08 16.26
CA SER A 120 -17.71 40.68 15.02
C SER A 120 -16.83 39.68 14.26
N ILE A 121 -16.74 38.45 14.77
CA ILE A 121 -16.05 37.35 14.08
C ILE A 121 -16.85 37.00 12.83
N THR A 122 -16.23 37.07 11.67
CA THR A 122 -16.87 36.69 10.41
C THR A 122 -16.67 35.20 10.12
N VAL A 123 -17.49 34.62 9.24
CA VAL A 123 -17.29 33.24 8.75
C VAL A 123 -15.91 33.07 8.10
N SER A 124 -15.42 34.11 7.42
CA SER A 124 -14.08 34.14 6.80
C SER A 124 -12.97 34.01 7.84
N ASP A 125 -13.10 34.65 9.00
CA ASP A 125 -12.12 34.58 10.07
C ASP A 125 -12.03 33.15 10.64
N VAL A 126 -13.19 32.53 10.89
CA VAL A 126 -13.27 31.15 11.37
C VAL A 126 -12.62 30.18 10.38
N LEU A 127 -12.95 30.31 9.09
CA LEU A 127 -12.37 29.47 8.03
C LEU A 127 -10.85 29.62 7.98
N THR A 128 -10.36 30.84 8.11
CA THR A 128 -8.93 31.14 8.01
C THR A 128 -8.16 30.55 9.20
N VAL A 129 -8.67 30.74 10.43
CA VAL A 129 -8.07 30.14 11.64
C VAL A 129 -8.04 28.61 11.54
N TYR A 130 -9.11 28.01 11.01
CA TYR A 130 -9.18 26.57 10.78
C TYR A 130 -8.12 26.08 9.77
N LEU A 131 -7.94 26.77 8.65
CA LEU A 131 -6.92 26.39 7.66
C LEU A 131 -5.49 26.56 8.20
N VAL A 132 -5.25 27.58 9.04
CA VAL A 132 -3.99 27.71 9.79
C VAL A 132 -3.80 26.52 10.72
N PHE A 133 -4.83 26.12 11.48
CA PHE A 133 -4.77 24.93 12.34
C PHE A 133 -4.39 23.67 11.56
N VAL A 134 -4.99 23.43 10.38
CA VAL A 134 -4.63 22.29 9.52
C VAL A 134 -3.14 22.34 9.16
N ASN A 135 -2.61 23.50 8.77
CA ASN A 135 -1.19 23.66 8.46
C ASN A 135 -0.28 23.37 9.66
N LEU A 136 -0.68 23.80 10.87
CA LEU A 136 0.08 23.54 12.10
C LEU A 136 0.09 22.05 12.46
N VAL A 137 -1.04 21.35 12.32
CA VAL A 137 -1.11 19.89 12.53
C VAL A 137 -0.22 19.17 11.52
N THR A 138 -0.26 19.57 10.24
CA THR A 138 0.65 19.06 9.21
C THR A 138 2.12 19.26 9.58
N LEU A 139 2.50 20.48 9.99
CA LEU A 139 3.88 20.75 10.42
C LEU A 139 4.29 19.92 11.64
N PHE A 140 3.38 19.73 12.59
CA PHE A 140 3.63 18.89 13.76
C PHE A 140 3.94 17.45 13.35
N VAL A 141 3.18 16.88 12.42
CA VAL A 141 3.44 15.53 11.88
C VAL A 141 4.81 15.44 11.19
N ILE A 142 5.17 16.43 10.37
CA ILE A 142 6.50 16.51 9.75
C ILE A 142 7.61 16.59 10.83
N SER A 143 7.36 17.33 11.90
CA SER A 143 8.33 17.57 12.98
C SER A 143 8.64 16.32 13.79
N ILE A 144 7.60 15.53 14.14
CA ILE A 144 7.79 14.27 14.88
C ILE A 144 8.50 13.20 14.03
N GLN A 145 8.34 13.24 12.70
CA GLN A 145 8.96 12.30 11.75
C GLN A 145 10.20 12.86 11.05
N ARG A 146 10.84 13.90 11.59
CA ARG A 146 11.98 14.55 10.95
C ARG A 146 13.08 13.58 10.50
N SER A 147 13.34 12.52 11.28
CA SER A 147 14.35 11.50 10.95
C SER A 147 14.00 10.72 9.67
N LYS A 148 12.73 10.36 9.47
CA LYS A 148 12.26 9.67 8.26
C LYS A 148 12.41 10.54 7.00
N HIS A 149 12.32 11.85 7.17
CA HIS A 149 12.51 12.82 6.09
C HIS A 149 13.94 13.31 5.92
N GLY A 150 14.90 12.81 6.71
CA GLY A 150 16.27 13.33 6.73
C GLY A 150 16.37 14.80 7.18
N LEU A 151 15.34 15.33 7.85
CA LEU A 151 15.30 16.70 8.34
C LEU A 151 16.09 16.83 9.65
N GLN A 152 17.08 17.72 9.63
CA GLN A 152 17.82 18.10 10.84
C GLN A 152 16.93 18.89 11.80
N THR A 153 17.17 18.71 13.10
CA THR A 153 16.39 19.36 14.17
C THR A 153 16.34 20.89 14.03
N HIS A 154 17.43 21.53 13.62
CA HIS A 154 17.48 22.99 13.45
C HIS A 154 16.57 23.50 12.32
N HIS A 155 16.37 22.72 11.24
CA HIS A 155 15.42 23.09 10.18
C HIS A 155 13.99 23.12 10.72
N VAL A 156 13.62 22.11 11.51
CA VAL A 156 12.28 22.04 12.12
C VAL A 156 12.07 23.20 13.11
N ILE A 157 13.08 23.50 13.94
CA ILE A 157 13.03 24.64 14.86
C ILE A 157 12.85 25.96 14.08
N ALA A 158 13.58 26.14 12.98
CA ALA A 158 13.46 27.33 12.13
C ALA A 158 12.05 27.47 11.53
N LEU A 159 11.46 26.37 11.03
CA LEU A 159 10.09 26.38 10.51
C LEU A 159 9.08 26.82 11.58
N TRP A 160 9.18 26.27 12.79
CA TRP A 160 8.31 26.67 13.90
C TRP A 160 8.55 28.12 14.34
N ALA A 161 9.81 28.55 14.44
CA ALA A 161 10.14 29.93 14.80
C ALA A 161 9.57 30.94 13.80
N VAL A 162 9.65 30.62 12.51
CA VAL A 162 9.09 31.45 11.42
C VAL A 162 7.56 31.53 11.53
N LEU A 163 6.86 30.41 11.76
CA LEU A 163 5.40 30.42 11.89
C LEU A 163 4.91 31.09 13.18
N LEU A 164 5.56 30.82 14.31
CA LEU A 164 5.19 31.41 15.60
C LEU A 164 5.51 32.92 15.62
N GLY A 165 6.61 33.34 14.99
CA GLY A 165 6.94 34.75 14.81
C GLY A 165 5.88 35.48 13.98
N HIS A 166 5.42 34.88 12.87
CA HIS A 166 4.36 35.46 12.05
C HIS A 166 3.00 35.48 12.77
N LEU A 167 2.67 34.42 13.51
CA LEU A 167 1.48 34.39 14.37
C LEU A 167 1.50 35.52 15.41
N PHE A 168 2.64 35.73 16.06
CA PHE A 168 2.83 36.81 17.02
C PHE A 168 2.70 38.19 16.38
N ALA A 169 3.29 38.39 15.19
CA ALA A 169 3.17 39.64 14.44
C ALA A 169 1.71 39.95 14.07
N VAL A 170 0.93 38.95 13.65
CA VAL A 170 -0.49 39.13 13.32
C VAL A 170 -1.31 39.54 14.55
N ILE A 171 -1.02 38.96 15.72
CA ILE A 171 -1.69 39.31 16.98
C ILE A 171 -1.35 40.74 17.42
N LEU A 172 -0.09 41.17 17.27
CA LEU A 172 0.37 42.49 17.75
C LEU A 172 0.08 43.64 16.79
N LEU A 173 0.14 43.40 15.48
CA LEU A 173 0.15 44.45 14.45
C LEU A 173 -1.17 44.51 13.67
N GLU A 174 -2.21 43.83 14.15
CA GLU A 174 -3.54 43.77 13.52
C GLU A 174 -3.49 43.40 12.03
N HIS A 175 -2.53 42.56 11.63
CA HIS A 175 -2.45 42.08 10.24
C HIS A 175 -3.66 41.19 9.90
N SER A 176 -3.96 41.05 8.60
CA SER A 176 -5.08 40.22 8.17
C SER A 176 -4.85 38.74 8.47
N LEU A 177 -5.86 38.05 9.00
CA LEU A 177 -5.83 36.59 9.19
C LEU A 177 -5.50 35.85 7.88
N LEU A 178 -5.94 36.40 6.74
CA LEU A 178 -5.63 35.86 5.42
C LEU A 178 -4.11 35.77 5.18
N SER A 179 -3.35 36.78 5.61
CA SER A 179 -1.88 36.77 5.51
C SER A 179 -1.24 35.67 6.36
N LEU A 180 -1.82 35.36 7.52
CA LEU A 180 -1.37 34.26 8.40
C LEU A 180 -1.58 32.91 7.72
N TRP A 181 -2.76 32.70 7.13
CA TRP A 181 -3.04 31.49 6.38
C TRP A 181 -2.11 31.34 5.18
N MET A 182 -1.99 32.36 4.33
CA MET A 182 -1.12 32.30 3.15
C MET A 182 0.32 31.97 3.53
N PHE A 183 0.85 32.61 4.56
CA PHE A 183 2.22 32.37 5.03
C PHE A 183 2.38 30.93 5.54
N SER A 184 1.49 30.48 6.44
CA SER A 184 1.53 29.10 6.96
C SER A 184 1.38 28.05 5.86
N PHE A 185 0.51 28.30 4.87
CA PHE A 185 0.30 27.42 3.73
C PHE A 185 1.57 27.31 2.88
N LEU A 186 2.15 28.44 2.48
CA LEU A 186 3.36 28.46 1.66
C LEU A 186 4.55 27.81 2.37
N THR A 187 4.73 28.06 3.66
CA THR A 187 5.80 27.44 4.45
C THR A 187 5.63 25.92 4.53
N VAL A 188 4.43 25.45 4.89
CA VAL A 188 4.19 24.02 5.13
C VAL A 188 4.13 23.23 3.81
N GLN A 189 3.35 23.69 2.84
CA GLN A 189 3.23 23.01 1.55
C GLN A 189 4.51 23.15 0.72
N GLY A 190 5.22 24.28 0.81
CA GLY A 190 6.54 24.44 0.20
C GLY A 190 7.56 23.46 0.76
N THR A 191 7.55 23.23 2.08
CA THR A 191 8.39 22.21 2.73
C THR A 191 8.04 20.81 2.23
N LEU A 192 6.75 20.45 2.18
CA LEU A 192 6.32 19.15 1.66
C LEU A 192 6.71 18.95 0.19
N LEU A 193 6.59 19.99 -0.63
CA LEU A 193 7.00 19.93 -2.03
C LEU A 193 8.50 19.68 -2.13
N GLN A 194 9.30 20.41 -1.35
CA GLN A 194 10.75 20.22 -1.30
C GLN A 194 11.13 18.81 -0.87
N LEU A 195 10.47 18.25 0.15
CA LEU A 195 10.70 16.88 0.60
C LEU A 195 10.37 15.86 -0.49
N ASN A 196 9.25 16.03 -1.18
CA ASN A 196 8.85 15.15 -2.28
C ASN A 196 9.76 15.27 -3.50
N LEU A 197 10.29 16.45 -3.80
CA LEU A 197 11.26 16.64 -4.88
C LEU A 197 12.63 16.03 -4.55
N ARG A 198 13.00 15.96 -3.26
CA ARG A 198 14.31 15.45 -2.80
C ARG A 198 14.37 13.95 -2.53
N SER A 199 13.25 13.28 -2.27
CA SER A 199 13.28 11.85 -1.97
C SER A 199 13.85 11.03 -3.15
N GLU A 200 14.24 9.79 -2.91
CA GLU A 200 14.76 8.92 -3.96
C GLU A 200 13.64 8.50 -4.93
N ASP A 201 13.97 8.46 -6.22
CA ASP A 201 13.07 7.98 -7.28
C ASP A 201 13.57 6.63 -7.77
N TYR A 202 12.72 5.62 -7.67
CA TYR A 202 13.07 4.25 -8.03
C TYR A 202 12.39 3.84 -9.32
N THR A 203 13.01 2.90 -10.01
CA THR A 203 12.47 2.26 -11.22
C THR A 203 11.72 0.97 -10.89
N HIS A 204 10.98 0.42 -11.85
CA HIS A 204 10.38 -0.91 -11.71
C HIS A 204 11.42 -2.02 -11.47
N ASP A 205 12.61 -1.93 -12.08
CA ASP A 205 13.70 -2.89 -11.86
C ASP A 205 14.27 -2.81 -10.42
N ASP A 206 14.35 -1.61 -9.85
CA ASP A 206 14.72 -1.44 -8.43
C ASP A 206 13.71 -2.14 -7.50
N GLN A 207 12.43 -2.13 -7.86
CA GLN A 207 11.36 -2.79 -7.11
C GLN A 207 11.49 -4.30 -7.16
N LEU A 208 11.72 -4.87 -8.35
CA LEU A 208 11.97 -6.30 -8.50
C LEU A 208 13.25 -6.74 -7.77
N THR A 209 14.31 -5.94 -7.86
CA THR A 209 15.57 -6.19 -7.16
C THR A 209 15.41 -6.13 -5.64
N ALA A 210 14.62 -5.19 -5.12
CA ALA A 210 14.32 -5.13 -3.69
C ALA A 210 13.45 -6.31 -3.25
N LEU A 211 12.47 -6.72 -4.06
CA LEU A 211 11.63 -7.86 -3.77
C LEU A 211 12.44 -9.17 -3.78
N SER A 212 13.35 -9.37 -4.74
CA SER A 212 14.21 -10.56 -4.78
C SER A 212 15.12 -10.65 -3.56
N LYS A 213 15.71 -9.53 -3.12
CA LYS A 213 16.47 -9.43 -1.86
C LYS A 213 15.61 -9.71 -0.64
N CYS A 214 14.36 -9.26 -0.62
CA CYS A 214 13.43 -9.58 0.45
C CYS A 214 13.12 -11.08 0.50
N ILE A 215 12.84 -11.71 -0.63
CA ILE A 215 12.60 -13.15 -0.73
C ILE A 215 13.83 -13.91 -0.25
N LYS A 216 15.04 -13.52 -0.69
CA LYS A 216 16.31 -14.08 -0.19
C LYS A 216 16.40 -13.98 1.33
N LYS A 217 16.07 -12.83 1.92
CA LYS A 217 16.10 -12.67 3.37
C LYS A 217 15.09 -13.58 4.09
N VAL A 218 13.92 -13.82 3.50
CA VAL A 218 12.95 -14.79 4.03
C VAL A 218 13.51 -16.21 3.97
N VAL A 219 14.16 -16.59 2.88
CA VAL A 219 14.84 -17.90 2.77
C VAL A 219 15.91 -18.02 3.85
N ASP A 220 16.77 -17.02 4.01
CA ASP A 220 17.86 -17.02 4.99
C ASP A 220 17.36 -17.15 6.43
N ILE A 221 16.32 -16.38 6.80
CA ILE A 221 15.70 -16.50 8.13
C ILE A 221 15.15 -17.91 8.34
N GLY A 222 14.51 -18.51 7.34
CA GLY A 222 13.99 -19.87 7.46
C GLY A 222 15.11 -20.93 7.56
N GLN A 223 16.22 -20.74 6.84
CA GLN A 223 17.41 -21.60 6.94
C GLN A 223 18.05 -21.54 8.33
N GLU A 224 18.20 -20.33 8.88
CA GLU A 224 18.79 -20.07 10.19
C GLU A 224 17.89 -20.54 11.34
N THR A 225 16.60 -20.23 11.30
CA THR A 225 15.68 -20.42 12.44
C THR A 225 14.90 -21.73 12.40
N ARG A 226 14.68 -22.29 11.21
CA ARG A 226 13.84 -23.49 10.97
C ARG A 226 12.38 -23.34 11.46
N TYR A 227 11.89 -22.11 11.64
CA TYR A 227 10.50 -21.85 12.05
C TYR A 227 9.48 -22.21 10.96
N TYR A 228 9.90 -22.21 9.70
CA TYR A 228 9.08 -22.55 8.54
C TYR A 228 9.93 -23.25 7.47
N ASP A 229 9.26 -23.89 6.52
CA ASP A 229 9.88 -24.53 5.38
C ASP A 229 10.31 -23.46 4.35
N TYR A 230 11.60 -23.15 4.35
CA TYR A 230 12.19 -22.17 3.45
C TYR A 230 12.32 -22.66 2.00
N ASN A 231 11.99 -23.91 1.71
CA ASN A 231 11.88 -24.39 0.33
C ASN A 231 10.45 -24.27 -0.21
N SER A 232 9.51 -23.80 0.62
CA SER A 232 8.09 -23.78 0.29
C SER A 232 7.48 -22.39 0.47
N LEU A 233 7.87 -21.48 -0.43
CA LEU A 233 7.42 -20.08 -0.43
C LEU A 233 6.18 -19.89 -1.31
N PHE A 234 5.25 -19.10 -0.80
CA PHE A 234 4.07 -18.65 -1.53
C PHE A 234 4.08 -17.13 -1.62
N LEU A 235 4.12 -16.60 -2.84
CA LEU A 235 4.07 -15.15 -3.07
C LEU A 235 2.61 -14.72 -3.18
N ILE A 236 2.22 -13.68 -2.45
CA ILE A 236 0.85 -13.19 -2.45
C ILE A 236 0.92 -11.69 -2.64
N GLY A 237 0.17 -11.15 -3.58
CA GLY A 237 0.24 -9.72 -3.85
C GLY A 237 -1.09 -9.13 -4.23
N HIS A 238 -1.31 -7.88 -3.81
CA HIS A 238 -2.48 -7.10 -4.18
C HIS A 238 -2.12 -6.02 -5.21
N SER A 239 -2.91 -5.86 -6.29
CA SER A 239 -2.74 -4.76 -7.24
C SER A 239 -1.33 -4.75 -7.85
N ALA A 240 -0.60 -3.63 -7.72
CA ALA A 240 0.82 -3.53 -8.08
C ALA A 240 1.72 -4.60 -7.40
N GLY A 241 1.41 -5.00 -6.16
CA GLY A 241 2.12 -6.10 -5.50
C GLY A 241 1.82 -7.46 -6.13
N GLY A 242 0.57 -7.67 -6.58
CA GLY A 242 0.18 -8.88 -7.31
C GLY A 242 0.89 -8.97 -8.67
N HIS A 243 1.05 -7.82 -9.33
CA HIS A 243 1.89 -7.70 -10.52
C HIS A 243 3.34 -8.11 -10.24
N LEU A 244 3.98 -7.53 -9.21
CA LEU A 244 5.38 -7.83 -8.87
C LEU A 244 5.57 -9.32 -8.51
N CYS A 245 4.66 -9.89 -7.72
CA CYS A 245 4.68 -11.32 -7.38
C CYS A 245 4.54 -12.22 -8.62
N SER A 246 3.64 -11.86 -9.53
CA SER A 246 3.43 -12.63 -10.77
C SER A 246 4.65 -12.56 -11.67
N LEU A 247 5.21 -11.37 -11.85
CA LEU A 247 6.37 -11.17 -12.72
C LEU A 247 7.63 -11.85 -12.18
N ILE A 248 7.93 -11.69 -10.88
CA ILE A 248 9.17 -12.24 -10.31
C ILE A 248 9.18 -13.77 -10.33
N ALA A 249 8.01 -14.41 -10.16
CA ALA A 249 7.86 -15.85 -10.28
C ALA A 249 8.06 -16.35 -11.73
N LEU A 250 7.85 -15.48 -12.71
CA LEU A 250 8.12 -15.72 -14.14
C LEU A 250 9.51 -15.20 -14.57
N ARG A 251 10.38 -14.83 -13.62
CA ARG A 251 11.73 -14.30 -13.86
C ARG A 251 12.78 -15.05 -13.04
N PRO A 252 13.08 -16.31 -13.41
CA PRO A 252 14.09 -17.11 -12.69
C PRO A 252 15.47 -16.45 -12.69
N ASP A 253 15.79 -15.65 -13.70
CA ASP A 253 17.03 -14.86 -13.79
C ASP A 253 17.17 -13.82 -12.66
N VAL A 254 16.07 -13.16 -12.29
CA VAL A 254 16.04 -12.16 -11.19
C VAL A 254 16.20 -12.84 -9.83
N LEU A 255 15.57 -14.00 -9.64
CA LEU A 255 15.69 -14.79 -8.41
C LEU A 255 17.10 -15.38 -8.27
N ALA A 256 17.65 -15.95 -9.34
CA ALA A 256 18.99 -16.51 -9.36
C ALA A 256 20.05 -15.45 -9.06
N SER A 257 19.89 -14.22 -9.58
CA SER A 257 20.77 -13.09 -9.28
C SER A 257 20.77 -12.70 -7.79
N ALA A 258 19.70 -13.00 -7.05
CA ALA A 258 19.62 -12.84 -5.60
C ALA A 258 20.02 -14.08 -4.80
N GLY A 259 20.41 -15.17 -5.48
CA GLY A 259 20.73 -16.46 -4.85
C GLY A 259 19.52 -17.21 -4.33
N VAL A 260 18.35 -17.06 -4.98
CA VAL A 260 17.12 -17.79 -4.68
C VAL A 260 16.79 -18.73 -5.82
N GLU A 261 16.62 -20.01 -5.51
CA GLU A 261 16.17 -21.02 -6.47
C GLU A 261 14.69 -20.80 -6.81
N SER A 262 14.36 -20.72 -8.09
CA SER A 262 12.97 -20.55 -8.57
C SER A 262 12.04 -21.65 -8.08
N THR A 263 12.55 -22.87 -7.90
CA THR A 263 11.84 -24.05 -7.36
C THR A 263 11.40 -23.89 -5.91
N SER A 264 11.90 -22.88 -5.20
CA SER A 264 11.48 -22.54 -3.83
C SER A 264 10.13 -21.81 -3.81
N ILE A 265 9.72 -21.22 -4.93
CA ILE A 265 8.41 -20.58 -5.09
C ILE A 265 7.42 -21.65 -5.56
N LYS A 266 6.52 -22.05 -4.67
CA LYS A 266 5.56 -23.14 -4.91
C LYS A 266 4.25 -22.65 -5.49
N GLY A 267 3.91 -21.41 -5.20
CA GLY A 267 2.75 -20.78 -5.81
C GLY A 267 2.71 -19.28 -5.66
N VAL A 268 1.88 -18.67 -6.48
CA VAL A 268 1.61 -17.24 -6.49
C VAL A 268 0.10 -17.00 -6.38
N VAL A 269 -0.31 -16.13 -5.46
CA VAL A 269 -1.68 -15.63 -5.38
C VAL A 269 -1.70 -14.15 -5.81
N ALA A 270 -2.25 -13.92 -7.00
CA ALA A 270 -2.35 -12.59 -7.62
C ALA A 270 -3.75 -12.00 -7.37
N ILE A 271 -3.87 -11.09 -6.39
CA ILE A 271 -5.14 -10.48 -5.99
C ILE A 271 -5.30 -9.12 -6.68
N SER A 272 -6.32 -8.97 -7.53
CA SER A 272 -6.59 -7.77 -8.31
C SER A 272 -5.35 -7.24 -9.03
N ALA A 273 -4.50 -8.15 -9.52
CA ALA A 273 -3.19 -7.84 -10.07
C ALA A 273 -3.30 -7.18 -11.44
N VAL A 274 -2.37 -6.27 -11.74
CA VAL A 274 -2.19 -5.74 -13.09
C VAL A 274 -1.30 -6.70 -13.87
N LEU A 275 -1.89 -7.47 -14.78
CA LEU A 275 -1.19 -8.53 -15.51
C LEU A 275 -0.80 -8.09 -16.92
N GLN A 276 -1.41 -7.00 -17.42
CA GLN A 276 -1.08 -6.34 -18.68
C GLN A 276 -0.81 -4.85 -18.47
N VAL A 277 0.47 -4.47 -18.34
CA VAL A 277 0.90 -3.10 -18.04
C VAL A 277 0.52 -2.13 -19.16
N GLU A 278 0.52 -2.60 -20.40
CA GLU A 278 0.21 -1.82 -21.61
C GLU A 278 -1.22 -1.27 -21.58
N LYS A 279 -2.15 -1.93 -20.88
CA LYS A 279 -3.53 -1.44 -20.71
C LYS A 279 -3.62 -0.18 -19.84
N LEU A 280 -2.56 0.16 -19.10
CA LEU A 280 -2.46 1.42 -18.39
C LEU A 280 -2.20 2.61 -19.34
N ASN A 281 -1.96 2.37 -20.64
CA ASN A 281 -1.73 3.40 -21.65
C ASN A 281 -3.02 4.14 -22.06
N THR A 282 -3.72 4.69 -21.07
CA THR A 282 -4.89 5.56 -21.24
C THR A 282 -4.56 6.98 -20.80
N PRO A 283 -5.26 8.02 -21.31
CA PRO A 283 -4.96 9.40 -20.92
C PRO A 283 -4.96 9.66 -19.40
N ALA A 284 -5.80 8.95 -18.65
CA ALA A 284 -5.91 9.09 -17.20
C ALA A 284 -4.82 8.30 -16.44
N LEU A 285 -4.54 7.06 -16.82
CA LEU A 285 -3.64 6.18 -16.07
C LEU A 285 -2.18 6.33 -16.50
N ARG A 286 -1.92 6.68 -17.77
CA ARG A 286 -0.58 6.80 -18.33
C ARG A 286 0.35 7.74 -17.55
N PRO A 287 -0.05 9.00 -17.25
CA PRO A 287 0.81 9.90 -16.49
C PRO A 287 0.91 9.54 -14.99
N LEU A 288 -0.02 8.75 -14.47
CA LEU A 288 -0.11 8.44 -13.05
C LEU A 288 0.59 7.12 -12.69
N TYR A 289 0.52 6.10 -13.53
CA TYR A 289 1.01 4.76 -13.22
C TYR A 289 1.99 4.24 -14.26
N LEU A 290 1.69 4.38 -15.56
CA LEU A 290 2.55 3.80 -16.60
C LEU A 290 3.91 4.50 -16.70
N HIS A 291 3.93 5.77 -17.09
CA HIS A 291 5.19 6.50 -17.31
C HIS A 291 6.06 6.68 -16.07
N PRO A 292 5.50 6.96 -14.87
CA PRO A 292 6.30 7.10 -13.66
C PRO A 292 7.06 5.81 -13.28
N THR A 293 6.47 4.65 -13.53
CA THR A 293 6.99 3.36 -13.06
C THR A 293 7.78 2.63 -14.13
N PHE A 294 7.26 2.58 -15.35
CA PHE A 294 7.78 1.75 -16.45
C PHE A 294 8.43 2.56 -17.57
N GLY A 295 8.57 3.88 -17.41
CA GLY A 295 9.12 4.73 -18.45
C GLY A 295 8.17 4.90 -19.65
N LYS A 296 8.69 5.40 -20.76
CA LYS A 296 7.91 5.73 -21.97
C LYS A 296 8.09 4.73 -23.10
N ASP A 297 9.02 3.79 -22.95
CA ASP A 297 9.36 2.84 -23.99
C ASP A 297 8.39 1.65 -23.96
N PRO A 298 7.65 1.37 -25.05
CA PRO A 298 6.78 0.19 -25.12
C PRO A 298 7.51 -1.14 -24.91
N ASP A 299 8.81 -1.22 -25.26
CA ASP A 299 9.58 -2.46 -25.08
C ASP A 299 9.82 -2.73 -23.59
N ASP A 300 10.06 -1.68 -22.79
CA ASP A 300 10.16 -1.78 -21.33
C ASP A 300 8.83 -2.29 -20.73
N TRP A 301 7.69 -1.80 -21.24
CA TRP A 301 6.37 -2.22 -20.77
C TRP A 301 6.11 -3.70 -21.01
N SER A 302 6.46 -4.19 -22.20
CA SER A 302 6.34 -5.60 -22.57
C SER A 302 7.23 -6.48 -21.69
N SER A 303 8.47 -6.04 -21.44
CA SER A 303 9.42 -6.77 -20.59
C SER A 303 8.94 -6.89 -19.14
N ALA A 304 8.21 -5.88 -18.67
CA ALA A 304 7.61 -5.77 -17.34
C ALA A 304 6.23 -6.41 -17.25
N CYS A 305 5.65 -6.93 -18.33
CA CYS A 305 4.30 -7.46 -18.37
C CYS A 305 4.27 -8.97 -18.03
N PRO A 306 3.60 -9.41 -16.93
CA PRO A 306 3.46 -10.83 -16.61
C PRO A 306 2.83 -11.65 -17.75
N MET A 307 1.82 -11.10 -18.44
CA MET A 307 1.17 -11.78 -19.56
C MET A 307 2.14 -12.02 -20.73
N SER A 308 2.86 -10.98 -21.16
CA SER A 308 3.82 -11.07 -22.27
C SER A 308 4.92 -12.10 -21.96
N ARG A 309 5.38 -12.14 -20.70
CA ARG A 309 6.34 -13.15 -20.23
C ARG A 309 5.77 -14.56 -20.35
N LEU A 310 4.57 -14.79 -19.84
CA LEU A 310 3.92 -16.09 -19.88
C LEU A 310 3.72 -16.59 -21.32
N GLN A 311 3.29 -15.71 -22.24
CA GLN A 311 3.05 -16.05 -23.65
C GLN A 311 4.32 -16.41 -24.43
N ASN A 312 5.48 -15.91 -24.02
CA ASN A 312 6.76 -16.24 -24.63
C ASN A 312 7.24 -17.67 -24.27
N LYS A 313 6.57 -18.37 -23.35
CA LYS A 313 6.70 -19.83 -23.06
C LYS A 313 8.12 -20.34 -22.79
N GLU A 314 8.98 -19.52 -22.20
CA GLU A 314 10.33 -19.92 -21.78
C GLU A 314 10.34 -20.58 -20.38
N TYR A 315 9.42 -21.52 -20.13
CA TYR A 315 9.27 -22.15 -18.81
C TYR A 315 9.13 -23.66 -18.94
N SER A 316 10.09 -24.40 -18.37
CA SER A 316 10.00 -25.85 -18.22
C SER A 316 9.00 -26.25 -17.14
N ASP A 317 8.98 -25.52 -16.02
CA ASP A 317 8.07 -25.69 -14.90
C ASP A 317 7.53 -24.34 -14.45
N LEU A 318 6.22 -24.13 -14.60
CA LEU A 318 5.53 -22.93 -14.11
C LEU A 318 5.09 -23.14 -12.65
N PRO A 319 5.29 -22.15 -11.76
CA PRO A 319 4.76 -22.22 -10.41
C PRO A 319 3.22 -22.28 -10.45
N ASN A 320 2.61 -22.74 -9.36
CA ASN A 320 1.16 -22.76 -9.25
C ASN A 320 0.63 -21.32 -9.14
N PHE A 321 -0.55 -21.04 -9.67
CA PHE A 321 -1.11 -19.69 -9.71
C PHE A 321 -2.59 -19.67 -9.30
N LEU A 322 -2.93 -18.80 -8.35
CA LEU A 322 -4.30 -18.43 -8.07
C LEU A 322 -4.50 -16.95 -8.37
N VAL A 323 -5.36 -16.64 -9.33
CA VAL A 323 -5.70 -15.25 -9.66
C VAL A 323 -7.04 -14.92 -9.04
N ILE A 324 -7.07 -13.96 -8.11
CA ILE A 324 -8.31 -13.52 -7.47
C ILE A 324 -8.60 -12.12 -7.96
N THR A 325 -9.82 -11.81 -8.37
CA THR A 325 -10.22 -10.46 -8.79
C THR A 325 -11.50 -10.02 -8.11
N ALA A 326 -11.71 -8.71 -8.02
CA ALA A 326 -12.98 -8.17 -7.61
C ALA A 326 -13.95 -8.10 -8.81
N GLU A 327 -15.25 -8.12 -8.54
CA GLU A 327 -16.25 -7.91 -9.58
C GLU A 327 -16.12 -6.50 -10.20
N LYS A 328 -15.95 -5.47 -9.36
CA LYS A 328 -15.85 -4.07 -9.78
C LYS A 328 -14.40 -3.61 -9.84
N ASP A 329 -13.64 -4.22 -10.75
CA ASP A 329 -12.17 -4.15 -10.77
C ASP A 329 -11.59 -3.60 -12.08
N TRP A 330 -12.22 -2.56 -12.65
CA TRP A 330 -11.75 -1.85 -13.86
C TRP A 330 -11.25 -2.76 -15.01
N HIS A 331 -11.99 -3.84 -15.28
CA HIS A 331 -11.68 -4.87 -16.29
C HIS A 331 -10.53 -5.85 -15.97
N LEU A 332 -9.92 -5.79 -14.79
CA LEU A 332 -8.88 -6.74 -14.37
C LEU A 332 -9.36 -8.20 -14.33
N HIS A 333 -10.67 -8.45 -14.13
CA HIS A 333 -11.23 -9.79 -14.23
C HIS A 333 -11.08 -10.42 -15.64
N HIS A 334 -11.08 -9.61 -16.71
CA HIS A 334 -10.80 -10.11 -18.06
C HIS A 334 -9.31 -10.46 -18.22
N GLU A 335 -8.41 -9.64 -17.67
CA GLU A 335 -6.97 -9.94 -17.66
C GLU A 335 -6.67 -11.22 -16.89
N ALA A 336 -7.28 -11.39 -15.72
CA ALA A 336 -7.16 -12.57 -14.90
C ALA A 336 -7.68 -13.84 -15.60
N ALA A 337 -8.81 -13.74 -16.30
CA ALA A 337 -9.36 -14.86 -17.06
C ALA A 337 -8.40 -15.29 -18.18
N MET A 338 -7.90 -14.34 -18.99
CA MET A 338 -6.92 -14.65 -20.04
C MET A 338 -5.62 -15.21 -19.47
N PHE A 339 -5.16 -14.70 -18.32
CA PHE A 339 -3.91 -15.16 -17.71
C PHE A 339 -4.06 -16.59 -17.17
N ALA A 340 -5.20 -16.89 -16.53
CA ALA A 340 -5.52 -18.24 -16.09
C ALA A 340 -5.68 -19.22 -17.27
N GLU A 341 -6.20 -18.77 -18.41
CA GLU A 341 -6.27 -19.57 -19.63
C GLU A 341 -4.88 -19.90 -20.16
N GLU A 342 -3.98 -18.92 -20.27
CA GLU A 342 -2.61 -19.14 -20.75
C GLU A 342 -1.78 -20.03 -19.79
N LEU A 343 -2.08 -19.99 -18.49
CA LEU A 343 -1.48 -20.88 -17.49
C LEU A 343 -1.87 -22.36 -17.65
N GLY A 344 -2.90 -22.67 -18.45
CA GLY A 344 -3.40 -24.03 -18.68
C GLY A 344 -4.87 -24.26 -18.32
N GLY A 345 -5.64 -23.19 -18.06
CA GLY A 345 -7.06 -23.30 -17.66
C GLY A 345 -7.24 -23.82 -16.21
N ARG A 346 -8.47 -24.18 -15.82
CA ARG A 346 -8.92 -24.60 -14.46
C ARG A 346 -8.28 -25.92 -13.95
N ASP A 347 -6.98 -26.11 -14.13
CA ASP A 347 -6.25 -27.03 -13.28
C ASP A 347 -6.46 -26.58 -11.82
N ALA A 348 -6.58 -27.51 -10.88
CA ALA A 348 -6.91 -27.18 -9.49
C ALA A 348 -5.89 -26.19 -8.87
N HIS A 349 -4.69 -26.13 -9.44
CA HIS A 349 -3.59 -25.27 -9.02
C HIS A 349 -3.40 -24.01 -9.89
N ARG A 350 -4.16 -23.87 -10.98
CA ARG A 350 -4.08 -22.75 -11.93
C ARG A 350 -5.48 -22.25 -12.24
N GLY A 351 -5.92 -21.20 -11.58
CA GLY A 351 -7.32 -20.78 -11.66
C GLY A 351 -7.53 -19.29 -11.49
N SER A 352 -8.71 -18.82 -11.91
CA SER A 352 -9.20 -17.49 -11.59
C SER A 352 -10.51 -17.54 -10.80
N VAL A 353 -10.65 -16.65 -9.83
CA VAL A 353 -11.84 -16.50 -8.99
C VAL A 353 -12.24 -15.02 -8.94
N VAL A 354 -13.51 -14.73 -9.15
CA VAL A 354 -14.07 -13.37 -9.06
C VAL A 354 -14.91 -13.25 -7.79
N PHE A 355 -14.56 -12.32 -6.89
CA PHE A 355 -15.31 -12.07 -5.66
C PHE A 355 -16.44 -11.06 -5.92
N PRO A 356 -17.73 -11.48 -5.81
CA PRO A 356 -18.87 -10.63 -6.11
C PRO A 356 -19.03 -9.50 -5.09
N ARG A 357 -19.64 -8.39 -5.50
CA ARG A 357 -19.93 -7.21 -4.66
C ARG A 357 -18.68 -6.55 -4.05
N THR A 358 -17.49 -6.87 -4.55
CA THR A 358 -16.25 -6.23 -4.11
C THR A 358 -15.72 -5.24 -5.15
N THR A 359 -14.97 -4.25 -4.69
CA THR A 359 -14.17 -3.33 -5.51
C THR A 359 -12.70 -3.67 -5.36
N HIS A 360 -11.85 -3.10 -6.23
CA HIS A 360 -10.40 -3.21 -6.17
C HIS A 360 -9.83 -3.07 -4.75
N LEU A 361 -10.35 -2.13 -3.95
CA LEU A 361 -9.86 -1.92 -2.59
C LEU A 361 -10.63 -2.72 -1.54
N SER A 362 -11.94 -2.90 -1.71
CA SER A 362 -12.74 -3.57 -0.68
C SER A 362 -12.42 -5.05 -0.55
N ILE A 363 -11.93 -5.69 -1.61
CA ILE A 363 -11.51 -7.10 -1.60
C ILE A 363 -10.39 -7.38 -0.60
N ILE A 364 -9.47 -6.43 -0.45
CA ILE A 364 -8.34 -6.55 0.47
C ILE A 364 -8.60 -5.90 1.84
N CYS A 365 -9.40 -4.83 1.91
CA CYS A 365 -9.86 -4.29 3.18
C CYS A 365 -10.69 -5.32 3.97
N ASN A 366 -11.46 -6.14 3.27
CA ASN A 366 -12.29 -7.21 3.84
C ASN A 366 -11.68 -8.60 3.59
N PHE A 367 -10.35 -8.72 3.65
CA PHE A 367 -9.62 -9.93 3.30
C PHE A 367 -10.19 -11.23 3.91
N ASP A 368 -10.62 -11.16 5.18
CA ASP A 368 -11.19 -12.31 5.89
C ASP A 368 -12.72 -12.43 5.83
N ARG A 369 -13.40 -11.40 5.33
CA ARG A 369 -14.86 -11.39 5.36
C ARG A 369 -15.41 -12.46 4.43
N GLU A 370 -16.28 -13.32 4.97
CA GLU A 370 -16.94 -14.33 4.17
C GLU A 370 -17.83 -13.70 3.09
N CYS A 371 -17.67 -14.21 1.88
CA CYS A 371 -18.55 -13.96 0.76
C CYS A 371 -19.63 -15.05 0.75
N GLU A 372 -20.86 -14.68 1.07
CA GLU A 372 -22.02 -15.59 1.11
C GLU A 372 -22.21 -16.38 -0.19
N VAL A 373 -21.95 -15.75 -1.34
CA VAL A 373 -22.16 -16.35 -2.67
C VAL A 373 -21.14 -17.47 -2.93
N LEU A 374 -19.90 -17.29 -2.48
CA LEU A 374 -18.81 -18.24 -2.70
C LEU A 374 -18.58 -19.15 -1.49
N ASN A 375 -19.30 -18.93 -0.38
CA ASN A 375 -19.12 -19.59 0.90
C ASN A 375 -17.64 -19.67 1.35
N THR A 376 -16.91 -18.57 1.16
CA THR A 376 -15.47 -18.48 1.42
C THR A 376 -15.03 -17.02 1.56
N SER A 377 -13.83 -16.78 2.08
CA SER A 377 -13.18 -15.46 2.09
C SER A 377 -11.95 -15.47 1.20
N VAL A 378 -11.41 -14.29 0.88
CA VAL A 378 -10.14 -14.21 0.12
C VAL A 378 -9.02 -14.87 0.91
N ALA A 379 -8.97 -14.65 2.22
CA ALA A 379 -8.03 -15.30 3.12
C ALA A 379 -8.14 -16.83 3.07
N ASN A 380 -9.36 -17.37 3.11
CA ASN A 380 -9.59 -18.82 3.04
C ASN A 380 -9.20 -19.40 1.68
N GLN A 381 -9.45 -18.71 0.57
CA GLN A 381 -9.00 -19.13 -0.76
C GLN A 381 -7.46 -19.20 -0.83
N CYS A 382 -6.76 -18.17 -0.31
CA CYS A 382 -5.30 -18.19 -0.25
C CYS A 382 -4.79 -19.39 0.57
N VAL A 383 -5.37 -19.64 1.74
CA VAL A 383 -4.97 -20.74 2.63
C VAL A 383 -5.24 -22.10 2.00
N GLN A 384 -6.40 -22.30 1.38
CA GLN A 384 -6.75 -23.53 0.68
C GLN A 384 -5.76 -23.81 -0.45
N PHE A 385 -5.43 -22.80 -1.25
CA PHE A 385 -4.44 -22.92 -2.32
C PHE A 385 -3.04 -23.29 -1.80
N ILE A 386 -2.58 -22.62 -0.74
CA ILE A 386 -1.29 -22.94 -0.11
C ILE A 386 -1.26 -24.39 0.36
N GLN A 387 -2.29 -24.82 1.09
CA GLN A 387 -2.35 -26.15 1.68
C GLN A 387 -2.42 -27.24 0.60
N GLN A 388 -3.31 -27.09 -0.38
CA GLN A 388 -3.46 -28.06 -1.48
C GLN A 388 -2.16 -28.22 -2.28
N THR A 389 -1.52 -27.10 -2.60
CA THR A 389 -0.25 -27.10 -3.33
C THR A 389 0.85 -27.76 -2.51
N TYR A 390 0.98 -27.40 -1.24
CA TYR A 390 2.01 -27.94 -0.36
C TYR A 390 1.84 -29.45 -0.13
N ASP A 391 0.61 -29.92 0.11
CA ASP A 391 0.32 -31.34 0.35
C ASP A 391 0.55 -32.20 -0.90
N ALA A 392 0.24 -31.67 -2.09
CA ALA A 392 0.49 -32.35 -3.36
C ALA A 392 2.00 -32.60 -3.61
N GLU A 393 2.86 -31.64 -3.25
CA GLU A 393 4.30 -31.77 -3.37
C GLU A 393 4.89 -32.80 -2.39
N GLN A 394 4.42 -32.79 -1.13
CA GLN A 394 4.85 -33.76 -0.12
C GLN A 394 4.45 -35.19 -0.52
N THR A 395 3.25 -35.35 -1.08
CA THR A 395 2.76 -36.66 -1.56
C THR A 395 3.59 -37.15 -2.75
N SER A 396 3.86 -36.28 -3.73
CA SER A 396 4.67 -36.61 -4.91
C SER A 396 6.09 -37.02 -4.54
N THR A 397 6.71 -36.30 -3.58
CA THR A 397 8.04 -36.62 -3.06
C THR A 397 8.05 -37.97 -2.34
N THR A 398 7.02 -38.26 -1.55
CA THR A 398 6.89 -39.54 -0.84
C THR A 398 6.72 -40.71 -1.81
N CYS A 399 5.87 -40.56 -2.83
CA CYS A 399 5.69 -41.58 -3.87
C CYS A 399 6.97 -41.82 -4.69
N ALA A 400 7.73 -40.77 -5.02
CA ALA A 400 9.01 -40.90 -5.72
C ALA A 400 10.05 -41.65 -4.89
N LEU A 401 10.15 -41.34 -3.59
CA LEU A 401 11.05 -42.04 -2.65
C LEU A 401 10.65 -43.52 -2.47
N GLN A 402 9.35 -43.83 -2.43
CA GLN A 402 8.87 -45.21 -2.36
C GLN A 402 9.16 -46.00 -3.64
N ARG A 403 8.97 -45.42 -4.83
CA ARG A 403 9.32 -46.06 -6.12
C ARG A 403 10.82 -46.33 -6.24
N ASN A 404 11.67 -45.39 -5.81
CA ASN A 404 13.12 -45.59 -5.82
C ASN A 404 13.59 -46.65 -4.82
N ARG A 405 12.87 -46.88 -3.72
CA ARG A 405 13.15 -48.01 -2.80
C ARG A 405 12.65 -49.36 -3.31
N GLY A 406 11.57 -49.39 -4.09
CA GLY A 406 11.02 -50.61 -4.69
C GLY A 406 11.81 -51.15 -5.90
N ASN A 407 12.68 -50.33 -6.51
CA ASN A 407 13.55 -50.73 -7.62
C ASN A 407 14.96 -51.20 -7.18
N VAL A 408 15.20 -51.33 -5.87
CA VAL A 408 16.49 -51.79 -5.29
C VAL A 408 16.40 -53.23 -4.74
N THR A 409 15.34 -53.96 -5.09
CA THR A 409 15.18 -55.39 -4.83
C THR A 409 15.07 -56.14 -6.14
#